data_AF-A0A7V7D9N7-F1
#
_entry.id   AF-A0A7V7D9N7-F1
#
_cell.length_a   1.000
_cell.length_b   1.000
_cell.length_c   1.000
_cell.angle_alpha   90.00
_cell.angle_beta   90.00
_cell.angle_gamma   90.00
#
_symmetry.space_group_name_H-M   'P 1'
#
loop_
_entity.id
_entity.type
_entity.pdbx_description
1 polymer ?
#
loop_
_entity_poly.entity_id
_entity_poly.type
_entity_poly.pdbx_seq_one_letter_code
_entity_poly.pdbx_strand_id
1 'polypeptide(L)'
;MDFKKLDVETDVASQGFAPGSFDLILAANVIHATRNIQHTLRTIKPLLKTNGCLILNEATAVVDFTTLTFGLLEGWWLFEDEDVRIPGSPLVAPRMWRHVLAAEGFRHPLNLKPDNDAMGASQHILVAESDGVVRLKDPGTRSVRPAGPERAVAKAEAPEKAEESVPAPGTRKPMDIKQYVEKTIEACVAEALDLGDRPIESDKPFSDFGVDSIIGIDVINKINDAFGIVLKTIAIYDYSNVKRLSEYIIEAHKEKIARVLIAETVDDRLPPVAEGADPDPSAEDMMTLLNRLARKEISLEEAYGELEL
;
A
#
# COMPACT_ATOMS: atom_id res chain seq x y z
N MET A 1 10.89 -25.49 -22.23
CA MET A 1 10.77 -25.18 -20.80
C MET A 1 12.05 -25.62 -20.14
N ASP A 2 12.76 -24.65 -19.56
CA ASP A 2 14.03 -24.89 -18.86
C ASP A 2 13.79 -24.79 -17.35
N PHE A 3 14.45 -25.66 -16.58
CA PHE A 3 14.31 -25.70 -15.13
C PHE A 3 15.61 -25.28 -14.47
N LYS A 4 15.52 -24.31 -13.57
CA LYS A 4 16.68 -23.82 -12.82
C LYS A 4 16.25 -23.36 -11.43
N LYS A 5 17.09 -23.63 -10.43
CA LYS A 5 16.88 -23.16 -9.06
C LYS A 5 17.21 -21.67 -8.97
N LEU A 6 16.35 -20.92 -8.29
CA LEU A 6 16.57 -19.52 -7.95
C LEU A 6 16.26 -19.31 -6.46
N ASP A 7 17.19 -18.70 -5.75
CA ASP A 7 16.99 -18.11 -4.43
C ASP A 7 16.84 -16.59 -4.61
N VAL A 8 15.62 -16.09 -4.38
CA VAL A 8 15.25 -14.68 -4.61
C VAL A 8 15.78 -13.72 -3.55
N GLU A 9 16.43 -14.21 -2.48
CA GLU A 9 17.05 -13.37 -1.46
C GLU A 9 18.52 -13.05 -1.78
N THR A 10 19.11 -13.72 -2.76
CA THR A 10 20.53 -13.61 -3.12
C THR A 10 20.72 -13.12 -4.56
N ASP A 11 21.91 -12.59 -4.87
CA ASP A 11 22.20 -12.01 -6.18
C ASP A 11 21.90 -12.99 -7.34
N VAL A 12 20.95 -12.60 -8.19
CA VAL A 12 20.45 -13.42 -9.30
C VAL A 12 21.52 -13.69 -10.36
N ALA A 13 22.44 -12.73 -10.56
CA ALA A 13 23.51 -12.86 -11.54
C ALA A 13 24.52 -13.93 -11.11
N SER A 14 24.88 -13.99 -9.83
CA SER A 14 25.73 -15.03 -9.25
C SER A 14 25.14 -16.45 -9.38
N GLN A 15 23.81 -16.55 -9.49
CA GLN A 15 23.09 -17.81 -9.72
C GLN A 15 22.98 -18.15 -11.22
N GLY A 16 23.56 -17.32 -12.10
CA GLY A 16 23.62 -17.49 -13.54
C GLY A 16 22.34 -17.11 -14.27
N PHE A 17 21.56 -16.18 -13.73
CA PHE A 17 20.47 -15.55 -14.47
C PHE A 17 20.96 -14.22 -15.05
N ALA A 18 20.79 -14.03 -16.35
CA ALA A 18 21.23 -12.81 -17.02
C ALA A 18 20.27 -11.65 -16.70
N PRO A 19 20.77 -10.44 -16.40
CA PRO A 19 19.90 -9.27 -16.26
C PRO A 19 19.15 -8.96 -17.56
N GLY A 20 17.92 -8.46 -17.44
CA GLY A 20 17.09 -8.08 -18.58
C GLY A 20 16.71 -9.24 -19.50
N SER A 21 16.74 -10.49 -19.01
CA SER A 21 16.46 -11.67 -19.85
C SER A 21 15.00 -12.09 -19.86
N PHE A 22 14.15 -11.50 -19.01
CA PHE A 22 12.74 -11.88 -18.88
C PHE A 22 11.81 -10.71 -19.20
N ASP A 23 10.80 -10.96 -20.03
CA ASP A 23 9.68 -10.04 -20.27
C ASP A 23 8.68 -10.08 -19.12
N LEU A 24 8.53 -11.25 -18.48
CA LEU A 24 7.56 -11.49 -17.41
C LEU A 24 8.14 -12.35 -16.29
N ILE A 25 7.85 -11.99 -15.04
CA ILE A 25 8.09 -12.81 -13.86
C ILE A 25 6.76 -13.10 -13.19
N LEU A 26 6.48 -14.39 -12.96
CA LEU A 26 5.33 -14.85 -12.18
C LEU A 26 5.83 -15.38 -10.83
N ALA A 27 5.32 -14.82 -9.74
CA ALA A 27 5.59 -15.30 -8.38
C ALA A 27 4.27 -15.55 -7.66
N ALA A 28 3.94 -16.82 -7.45
CA ALA A 28 2.70 -17.23 -6.80
C ALA A 28 2.99 -17.74 -5.38
N ASN A 29 2.49 -17.00 -4.39
CA ASN A 29 2.54 -17.32 -2.96
C ASN A 29 3.96 -17.69 -2.47
N VAL A 30 4.93 -16.85 -2.80
CA VAL A 30 6.35 -17.13 -2.52
C VAL A 30 7.14 -15.93 -2.04
N ILE A 31 6.80 -14.71 -2.47
CA ILE A 31 7.58 -13.52 -2.11
C ILE A 31 7.42 -13.20 -0.63
N HIS A 32 6.24 -13.46 -0.05
CA HIS A 32 6.00 -13.28 1.38
C HIS A 32 6.94 -14.13 2.26
N ALA A 33 7.40 -15.29 1.78
CA ALA A 33 8.28 -16.21 2.51
C ALA A 33 9.77 -15.82 2.40
N THR A 34 10.08 -14.53 2.56
CA THR A 34 11.43 -13.95 2.50
C THR A 34 11.67 -13.00 3.68
N ARG A 35 12.93 -12.72 4.01
CA ARG A 35 13.27 -11.83 5.14
C ARG A 35 12.83 -10.39 4.94
N ASN A 36 12.94 -9.88 3.71
CA ASN A 36 12.67 -8.48 3.42
C ASN A 36 12.08 -8.31 2.01
N ILE A 37 10.85 -7.83 1.92
CA ILE A 37 10.09 -7.70 0.66
C ILE A 37 10.79 -6.75 -0.30
N GLN A 38 11.21 -5.58 0.18
CA GLN A 38 11.87 -4.58 -0.66
C GLN A 38 13.18 -5.11 -1.22
N HIS A 39 13.99 -5.80 -0.42
CA HIS A 39 15.23 -6.43 -0.85
C HIS A 39 14.98 -7.55 -1.87
N THR A 40 13.98 -8.40 -1.66
CA THR A 40 13.59 -9.44 -2.62
C THR A 40 13.14 -8.84 -3.95
N LEU A 41 12.26 -7.84 -3.92
CA LEU A 41 11.82 -7.11 -5.12
C LEU A 41 13.01 -6.50 -5.87
N ARG A 42 13.93 -5.86 -5.13
CA ARG A 42 15.16 -5.29 -5.71
C ARG A 42 16.08 -6.34 -6.31
N THR A 43 16.10 -7.54 -5.76
CA THR A 43 16.93 -8.66 -6.20
C THR A 43 16.39 -9.28 -7.48
N ILE A 44 15.07 -9.40 -7.62
CA ILE A 44 14.44 -9.98 -8.82
C ILE A 44 14.23 -8.96 -9.94
N LYS A 45 14.07 -7.67 -9.64
CA LYS A 45 13.86 -6.61 -10.65
C LYS A 45 14.91 -6.62 -11.77
N PRO A 46 16.23 -6.82 -11.54
CA PRO A 46 17.22 -6.91 -12.62
C PRO A 46 16.95 -8.01 -13.64
N LEU A 47 16.18 -9.06 -13.31
CA LEU A 47 15.82 -10.11 -14.27
C LEU A 47 14.86 -9.60 -15.35
N LEU A 48 14.04 -8.59 -15.03
CA LEU A 48 13.10 -7.99 -15.95
C LEU A 48 13.80 -7.05 -16.92
N LYS A 49 13.34 -7.05 -18.17
CA LYS A 49 13.61 -5.96 -19.12
C LYS A 49 13.00 -4.65 -18.61
N THR A 50 13.45 -3.53 -19.17
CA THR A 50 12.71 -2.26 -19.06
C THR A 50 11.30 -2.46 -19.56
N ASN A 51 10.30 -2.01 -18.81
CA ASN A 51 8.87 -2.22 -19.06
C ASN A 51 8.42 -3.70 -18.95
N GLY A 52 9.28 -4.59 -18.44
CA GLY A 52 8.92 -5.98 -18.14
C GLY A 52 7.94 -6.06 -16.96
N CYS A 53 7.08 -7.08 -16.96
CA CYS A 53 5.99 -7.21 -16.01
C CYS A 53 6.29 -8.18 -14.86
N LEU A 54 6.02 -7.75 -13.63
CA LEU A 54 5.95 -8.62 -12.45
C LEU A 54 4.49 -8.93 -12.13
N ILE A 55 4.15 -10.22 -12.08
CA ILE A 55 2.84 -10.71 -11.65
C ILE A 55 3.00 -11.47 -10.34
N LEU A 56 2.35 -10.99 -9.30
CA LEU A 56 2.29 -11.63 -7.99
C LEU A 56 0.90 -12.21 -7.78
N ASN A 57 0.80 -13.48 -7.39
CA ASN A 57 -0.42 -14.03 -6.81
C ASN A 57 -0.17 -14.23 -5.32
N GLU A 58 -0.73 -13.37 -4.48
CA GLU A 58 -0.39 -13.36 -3.06
C GLU A 58 -1.61 -13.36 -2.15
N ALA A 59 -1.45 -14.03 -1.00
CA ALA A 59 -2.38 -13.88 0.11
C ALA A 59 -2.13 -12.51 0.75
N THR A 60 -3.19 -11.75 0.96
CA THR A 60 -3.14 -10.35 1.38
C THR A 60 -3.96 -10.05 2.63
N ALA A 61 -4.51 -11.09 3.26
CA ALA A 61 -5.17 -11.00 4.54
C ALA A 61 -4.80 -12.22 5.39
N VAL A 62 -4.75 -12.04 6.71
CA VAL A 62 -4.50 -13.15 7.63
C VAL A 62 -5.78 -13.95 7.77
N VAL A 63 -5.70 -15.22 7.37
CA VAL A 63 -6.76 -16.21 7.57
C VAL A 63 -6.20 -17.30 8.47
N ASP A 64 -6.93 -17.65 9.53
CA ASP A 64 -6.49 -18.65 10.53
C ASP A 64 -6.05 -19.96 9.89
N PHE A 65 -6.78 -20.42 8.87
CA PHE A 65 -6.44 -21.62 8.13
C PHE A 65 -5.01 -21.58 7.56
N THR A 66 -4.61 -20.46 6.96
CA THR A 66 -3.28 -20.30 6.35
C THR A 66 -2.19 -20.31 7.41
N THR A 67 -2.42 -19.65 8.55
CA THR A 67 -1.48 -19.64 9.68
C THR A 67 -1.35 -21.02 10.32
N LEU A 68 -2.45 -21.75 10.50
CA LEU A 68 -2.44 -23.10 11.10
C LEU A 68 -1.85 -24.18 10.18
N THR A 69 -1.78 -23.93 8.88
CA THR A 69 -1.22 -24.87 7.89
C THR A 69 0.21 -24.52 7.53
N PHE A 70 0.43 -23.32 6.98
CA PHE A 70 1.75 -22.88 6.50
C PHE A 70 2.62 -22.27 7.59
N GLY A 71 2.05 -21.80 8.71
CA GLY A 71 2.81 -21.36 9.88
C GLY A 71 3.62 -22.45 10.58
N LEU A 72 3.51 -23.70 10.13
CA LEU A 72 4.38 -24.79 10.55
C LEU A 72 5.72 -24.82 9.79
N LEU A 73 5.85 -24.04 8.71
CA LEU A 73 7.04 -23.96 7.87
C LEU A 73 7.94 -22.81 8.32
N GLU A 74 9.27 -23.03 8.30
CA GLU A 74 10.26 -22.00 8.66
C GLU A 74 10.11 -20.74 7.79
N GLY A 75 9.84 -20.92 6.48
CA GLY A 75 9.63 -19.84 5.52
C GLY A 75 8.55 -18.83 5.92
N TRP A 76 7.53 -19.28 6.68
CA TRP A 76 6.43 -18.43 7.13
C TRP A 76 6.85 -17.38 8.17
N TRP A 77 7.95 -17.63 8.89
CA TRP A 77 8.44 -16.78 9.98
C TRP A 77 9.80 -16.14 9.69
N LEU A 78 10.23 -16.13 8.42
CA LEU A 78 11.52 -15.56 8.02
C LEU A 78 11.56 -14.03 8.07
N PHE A 79 10.40 -13.35 8.05
CA PHE A 79 10.34 -11.90 7.86
C PHE A 79 11.04 -11.13 9.00
N GLU A 80 11.77 -10.09 8.64
CA GLU A 80 12.49 -9.17 9.54
C GLU A 80 12.04 -7.71 9.34
N ASP A 81 11.08 -7.48 8.44
CA ASP A 81 10.59 -6.18 7.98
C ASP A 81 9.14 -5.90 8.40
N GLU A 82 8.86 -6.01 9.71
CA GLU A 82 7.51 -5.90 10.28
C GLU A 82 6.73 -4.65 9.85
N ASP A 83 7.41 -3.54 9.57
CA ASP A 83 6.79 -2.26 9.16
C ASP A 83 5.97 -2.36 7.87
N VAL A 84 6.25 -3.34 7.01
CA VAL A 84 5.51 -3.58 5.75
C VAL A 84 4.62 -4.82 5.80
N ARG A 85 4.60 -5.56 6.91
CA ARG A 85 3.82 -6.78 7.08
C ARG A 85 2.51 -6.53 7.82
N ILE A 86 1.54 -7.42 7.64
CA ILE A 86 0.36 -7.48 8.52
C ILE A 86 0.84 -8.05 9.87
N PRO A 87 0.54 -7.38 11.00
CA PRO A 87 1.06 -7.76 12.31
C PRO A 87 0.89 -9.26 12.61
N GLY A 88 1.98 -9.91 13.04
CA GLY A 88 1.99 -11.33 13.39
C GLY A 88 1.93 -12.29 12.20
N SER A 89 2.21 -11.84 10.98
CA SER A 89 2.20 -12.67 9.78
C SER A 89 3.25 -12.26 8.75
N PRO A 90 3.65 -13.14 7.82
CA PRO A 90 4.50 -12.77 6.69
C PRO A 90 3.72 -12.03 5.59
N LEU A 91 2.40 -11.89 5.71
CA LEU A 91 1.58 -11.40 4.62
C LEU A 91 1.66 -9.87 4.52
N VAL A 92 1.39 -9.34 3.33
CA VAL A 92 1.42 -7.91 3.04
C VAL A 92 0.03 -7.51 2.52
N ALA A 93 -0.55 -6.46 3.09
CA ALA A 93 -1.86 -5.98 2.70
C ALA A 93 -1.84 -5.39 1.28
N PRO A 94 -2.96 -5.39 0.53
CA PRO A 94 -2.97 -4.94 -0.88
C PRO A 94 -2.48 -3.50 -1.06
N ARG A 95 -2.79 -2.62 -0.10
CA ARG A 95 -2.31 -1.22 -0.13
C ARG A 95 -0.80 -1.13 0.08
N MET A 96 -0.25 -1.93 0.99
CA MET A 96 1.18 -1.95 1.27
C MET A 96 1.98 -2.56 0.12
N TRP A 97 1.43 -3.56 -0.57
CA TRP A 97 2.03 -4.09 -1.81
C TRP A 97 2.25 -3.01 -2.87
N ARG A 98 1.25 -2.15 -3.11
CA ARG A 98 1.41 -1.01 -4.05
C ARG A 98 2.53 -0.07 -3.60
N HIS A 99 2.63 0.19 -2.30
CA HIS A 99 3.65 1.06 -1.74
C HIS A 99 5.07 0.50 -1.93
N VAL A 100 5.30 -0.77 -1.56
CA VAL A 100 6.63 -1.39 -1.70
C VAL A 100 7.03 -1.59 -3.17
N LEU A 101 6.08 -1.92 -4.05
CA LEU A 101 6.31 -2.00 -5.49
C LEU A 101 6.75 -0.63 -6.05
N ALA A 102 6.02 0.43 -5.74
CA ALA A 102 6.37 1.79 -6.17
C ALA A 102 7.75 2.23 -5.61
N ALA A 103 8.05 1.93 -4.36
CA ALA A 103 9.34 2.28 -3.73
C ALA A 103 10.55 1.62 -4.40
N GLU A 104 10.35 0.43 -4.99
CA GLU A 104 11.36 -0.31 -5.76
C GLU A 104 11.32 0.01 -7.27
N GLY A 105 10.54 1.00 -7.71
CA GLY A 105 10.48 1.44 -9.10
C GLY A 105 9.67 0.52 -10.00
N PHE A 106 8.62 -0.10 -9.47
CA PHE A 106 7.56 -0.69 -10.26
C PHE A 106 6.42 0.33 -10.44
N ARG A 107 5.95 0.50 -11.68
CA ARG A 107 4.90 1.43 -12.09
C ARG A 107 3.57 0.72 -12.29
N HIS A 108 2.49 1.51 -12.35
CA HIS A 108 1.13 1.07 -12.66
C HIS A 108 0.63 -0.16 -11.88
N PRO A 109 0.78 -0.21 -10.55
CA PRO A 109 0.39 -1.39 -9.79
C PRO A 109 -1.13 -1.60 -9.85
N LEU A 110 -1.57 -2.71 -10.45
CA LEU A 110 -2.96 -3.15 -10.50
C LEU A 110 -3.18 -4.23 -9.45
N ASN A 111 -4.25 -4.06 -8.65
CA ASN A 111 -4.69 -5.07 -7.69
C ASN A 111 -6.00 -5.68 -8.20
N LEU A 112 -5.93 -6.92 -8.67
CA LEU A 112 -7.09 -7.68 -9.11
C LEU A 112 -7.57 -8.56 -7.95
N LYS A 113 -8.87 -8.51 -7.68
CA LYS A 113 -9.54 -9.32 -6.66
C LYS A 113 -10.59 -10.22 -7.31
N PRO A 114 -10.93 -11.36 -6.70
CA PRO A 114 -12.07 -12.16 -7.12
C PRO A 114 -13.36 -11.33 -7.09
N ASP A 115 -14.22 -11.51 -8.09
CA ASP A 115 -15.49 -10.79 -8.23
C ASP A 115 -16.47 -10.99 -7.08
N ASN A 116 -16.35 -12.12 -6.37
CA ASN A 116 -17.38 -12.60 -5.46
C ASN A 116 -16.97 -12.48 -3.99
N ASP A 117 -16.23 -11.43 -3.65
CA ASP A 117 -15.80 -11.21 -2.28
C ASP A 117 -16.61 -10.14 -1.56
N ALA A 118 -17.72 -10.57 -0.96
CA ALA A 118 -18.56 -9.76 -0.09
C ALA A 118 -17.91 -9.48 1.29
N MET A 119 -16.80 -10.14 1.64
CA MET A 119 -16.15 -10.09 2.96
C MET A 119 -14.72 -9.55 2.92
N GLY A 120 -14.21 -9.17 1.74
CA GLY A 120 -12.85 -8.69 1.53
C GLY A 120 -11.91 -9.78 1.03
N ALA A 121 -11.33 -9.58 -0.16
CA ALA A 121 -10.41 -10.50 -0.82
C ALA A 121 -9.18 -10.83 0.03
N SER A 122 -9.08 -12.09 0.45
CA SER A 122 -7.90 -12.63 1.14
C SER A 122 -6.74 -12.95 0.21
N GLN A 123 -6.98 -12.94 -1.10
CA GLN A 123 -6.01 -13.21 -2.15
C GLN A 123 -6.17 -12.21 -3.29
N HIS A 124 -5.04 -11.74 -3.84
CA HIS A 124 -5.02 -10.81 -4.97
C HIS A 124 -3.99 -11.22 -6.02
N ILE A 125 -4.29 -10.88 -7.27
CA ILE A 125 -3.27 -10.80 -8.32
C ILE A 125 -2.79 -9.36 -8.40
N LEU A 126 -1.49 -9.15 -8.25
CA LEU A 126 -0.84 -7.84 -8.33
C LEU A 126 -0.01 -7.81 -9.60
N VAL A 127 -0.19 -6.80 -10.44
CA VAL A 127 0.56 -6.63 -11.68
C VAL A 127 1.28 -5.30 -11.63
N ALA A 128 2.59 -5.28 -11.89
CA ALA A 128 3.35 -4.05 -11.92
C ALA A 128 4.48 -4.09 -12.94
N GLU A 129 4.78 -2.94 -13.53
CA GLU A 129 5.74 -2.80 -14.63
C GLU A 129 7.09 -2.28 -14.12
N SER A 130 8.21 -2.90 -14.51
CA SER A 130 9.55 -2.43 -14.15
C SER A 130 9.92 -1.14 -14.87
N ASP A 131 10.39 -0.12 -14.15
CA ASP A 131 10.92 1.11 -14.76
C ASP A 131 12.28 0.96 -15.46
N GLY A 132 12.90 -0.23 -15.43
CA GLY A 132 14.22 -0.51 -15.99
C GLY A 132 15.40 0.00 -15.16
N VAL A 133 15.16 0.71 -14.05
CA VAL A 133 16.20 1.25 -13.18
C VAL A 133 16.55 0.24 -12.10
N VAL A 134 17.76 -0.33 -12.19
CA VAL A 134 18.30 -1.27 -11.22
C VAL A 134 19.18 -0.52 -10.22
N ARG A 135 18.78 -0.50 -8.95
CA ARG A 135 19.61 0.00 -7.85
C ARG A 135 20.63 -1.08 -7.45
N LEU A 136 21.83 -1.02 -8.04
CA LEU A 136 22.95 -1.83 -7.57
C LEU A 136 23.40 -1.31 -6.18
N LYS A 137 23.69 -2.22 -5.25
CA LYS A 137 24.32 -1.84 -3.97
C LYS A 137 25.63 -1.12 -4.28
N ASP A 138 25.77 0.10 -3.78
CA ASP A 138 27.04 0.82 -3.79
C ASP A 138 28.05 0.00 -2.95
N PRO A 139 29.19 -0.46 -3.50
CA PRO A 139 30.14 -1.30 -2.76
C PRO A 139 30.87 -0.56 -1.61
N GLY A 140 30.52 0.69 -1.32
CA GLY A 140 31.43 1.65 -0.66
C GLY A 140 31.01 2.27 0.67
N THR A 141 29.79 2.11 1.19
CA THR A 141 29.42 2.78 2.46
C THR A 141 29.76 1.96 3.69
N ARG A 142 31.04 2.06 4.07
CA ARG A 142 31.52 1.76 5.42
C ARG A 142 30.75 2.67 6.39
N SER A 143 29.97 2.07 7.30
CA SER A 143 29.29 2.75 8.40
C SER A 143 30.28 3.59 9.20
N VAL A 144 30.27 4.90 9.00
CA VAL A 144 30.90 5.85 9.91
C VAL A 144 29.83 6.24 10.92
N ARG A 145 29.96 5.71 12.15
CA ARG A 145 29.22 6.19 13.32
C ARG A 145 29.48 7.68 13.50
N PRO A 146 28.48 8.54 13.69
CA PRO A 146 28.72 9.89 14.16
C PRO A 146 29.05 9.84 15.66
N ALA A 147 30.27 10.27 16.00
CA ALA A 147 30.63 10.67 17.35
C ALA A 147 29.86 11.97 17.71
N GLY A 148 29.56 12.13 19.00
CA GLY A 148 28.64 13.13 19.54
C GLY A 148 29.03 14.61 19.32
N PRO A 149 28.14 15.54 19.69
CA PRO A 149 28.24 16.93 19.28
C PRO A 149 29.19 17.71 20.20
N GLU A 150 30.24 18.28 19.62
CA GLU A 150 31.00 19.34 20.26
C GLU A 150 30.53 20.70 19.74
N ARG A 151 30.12 21.53 20.69
CA ARG A 151 29.42 22.80 20.55
C ARG A 151 30.43 23.88 20.16
N ALA A 152 30.31 24.48 18.99
CA ALA A 152 30.98 25.72 18.65
C ALA A 152 29.95 26.75 18.19
N VAL A 153 29.78 27.76 19.04
CA VAL A 153 28.86 28.88 18.89
C VAL A 153 29.51 29.91 17.95
N ALA A 154 28.87 30.20 16.82
CA ALA A 154 29.19 31.37 16.02
C ALA A 154 27.88 32.09 15.65
N LYS A 155 27.77 33.28 16.21
CA LYS A 155 26.68 34.24 16.18
C LYS A 155 26.69 34.94 14.81
N ALA A 156 25.55 34.98 14.13
CA ALA A 156 25.32 35.87 12.99
C ALA A 156 23.94 36.51 13.11
N GLU A 157 23.96 37.84 13.11
CA GLU A 157 22.85 38.74 13.33
C GLU A 157 21.90 38.78 12.12
N ALA A 158 20.60 38.89 12.43
CA ALA A 158 19.54 39.16 11.47
C ALA A 158 19.49 40.66 11.11
N PRO A 159 18.97 40.99 9.93
CA PRO A 159 18.06 42.11 9.80
C PRO A 159 16.67 41.62 9.37
N GLU A 160 15.70 42.14 10.09
CA GLU A 160 14.26 41.99 9.92
C GLU A 160 13.74 43.07 8.97
N LYS A 161 12.92 42.64 7.99
CA LYS A 161 11.79 43.31 7.31
C LYS A 161 11.87 43.32 5.78
N ALA A 162 10.93 42.59 5.18
CA ALA A 162 9.90 43.14 4.29
C ALA A 162 8.92 42.01 3.93
N GLU A 163 7.77 42.00 4.59
CA GLU A 163 6.57 41.34 4.07
C GLU A 163 6.06 42.17 2.90
N GLU A 164 6.06 41.60 1.70
CA GLU A 164 5.17 42.04 0.63
C GLU A 164 4.60 40.81 -0.08
N SER A 165 3.32 40.61 0.18
CA SER A 165 2.48 39.49 -0.21
C SER A 165 2.09 39.55 -1.69
N VAL A 166 2.21 38.42 -2.39
CA VAL A 166 1.50 38.14 -3.64
C VAL A 166 0.60 36.92 -3.40
N PRO A 167 -0.71 36.96 -3.69
CA PRO A 167 -1.63 35.88 -3.33
C PRO A 167 -1.54 34.73 -4.35
N ALA A 168 -1.15 33.54 -3.88
CA ALA A 168 -1.35 32.29 -4.60
C ALA A 168 -2.76 31.75 -4.31
N PRO A 169 -3.48 31.16 -5.28
CA PRO A 169 -4.86 30.74 -5.09
C PRO A 169 -4.94 29.46 -4.26
N GLY A 170 -5.80 29.47 -3.22
CA GLY A 170 -6.48 28.27 -2.73
C GLY A 170 -5.77 27.41 -1.68
N THR A 171 -5.21 27.99 -0.61
CA THR A 171 -4.88 27.20 0.59
C THR A 171 -6.17 26.88 1.37
N ARG A 172 -6.74 25.68 1.17
CA ARG A 172 -7.62 25.07 2.17
C ARG A 172 -6.86 25.04 3.50
N LYS A 173 -7.47 25.56 4.58
CA LYS A 173 -6.87 25.51 5.93
C LYS A 173 -6.48 24.05 6.25
N PRO A 174 -5.33 23.82 6.90
CA PRO A 174 -4.95 22.48 7.35
C PRO A 174 -6.10 21.90 8.17
N MET A 175 -6.59 20.74 7.75
CA MET A 175 -7.71 20.07 8.37
C MET A 175 -7.30 19.63 9.78
N ASP A 176 -8.07 20.01 10.79
CA ASP A 176 -7.81 19.62 12.17
C ASP A 176 -7.93 18.09 12.30
N ILE A 177 -7.00 17.45 13.04
CA ILE A 177 -6.95 15.99 13.24
C ILE A 177 -8.31 15.48 13.75
N LYS A 178 -8.97 16.25 14.62
CA LYS A 178 -10.29 15.89 15.11
C LYS A 178 -11.35 15.84 14.00
N GLN A 179 -11.39 16.86 13.14
CA GLN A 179 -12.32 16.91 12.02
C GLN A 179 -12.05 15.82 10.99
N TYR A 180 -10.79 15.48 10.78
CA TYR A 180 -10.41 14.38 9.91
C TYR A 180 -10.95 13.04 10.43
N VAL A 181 -10.70 12.75 11.71
CA VAL A 181 -11.16 11.50 12.32
C VAL A 181 -12.69 11.40 12.33
N GLU A 182 -13.38 12.48 12.72
CA GLU A 182 -14.85 12.51 12.73
C GLU A 182 -15.44 12.25 11.33
N LYS A 183 -14.92 12.93 10.29
CA LYS A 183 -15.42 12.73 8.91
C LYS A 183 -15.17 11.33 8.37
N THR A 184 -14.02 10.74 8.68
CA THR A 184 -13.72 9.38 8.23
C THR A 184 -14.62 8.37 8.91
N ILE A 185 -14.90 8.54 10.21
CA ILE A 185 -15.87 7.69 10.93
C ILE A 185 -17.27 7.86 10.33
N GLU A 186 -17.72 9.09 10.05
CA GLU A 186 -18.99 9.35 9.37
C GLU A 186 -19.06 8.65 8.01
N ALA A 187 -18.01 8.74 7.19
CA ALA A 187 -17.95 8.06 5.90
C ALA A 187 -18.06 6.53 6.03
N CYS A 188 -17.34 5.94 6.99
CA CYS A 188 -17.42 4.50 7.25
C CYS A 188 -18.83 4.06 7.69
N VAL A 189 -19.50 4.86 8.52
CA VAL A 189 -20.88 4.57 8.97
C VAL A 189 -21.88 4.76 7.84
N ALA A 190 -21.73 5.80 7.01
CA ALA A 190 -22.62 6.06 5.87
C ALA A 190 -22.52 4.95 4.82
N GLU A 191 -21.31 4.46 4.55
CA GLU A 191 -21.05 3.37 3.62
C GLU A 191 -21.61 2.04 4.14
N ALA A 192 -21.39 1.71 5.42
CA ALA A 192 -21.88 0.46 6.01
C ALA A 192 -23.42 0.39 6.08
N LEU A 193 -24.10 1.53 6.15
CA LEU A 193 -25.55 1.63 6.19
C LEU A 193 -26.19 1.91 4.81
N ASP A 194 -25.40 1.97 3.74
CA ASP A 194 -25.82 2.34 2.37
C ASP A 194 -26.69 3.62 2.35
N LEU A 195 -26.30 4.61 3.16
CA LEU A 195 -27.08 5.83 3.36
C LEU A 195 -26.87 6.89 2.27
N GLY A 196 -25.94 6.67 1.33
CA GLY A 196 -25.54 7.66 0.34
C GLY A 196 -25.02 8.94 0.99
N ASP A 197 -25.44 10.10 0.49
CA ASP A 197 -25.03 11.43 1.00
C ASP A 197 -25.82 11.91 2.23
N ARG A 198 -26.57 11.03 2.93
CA ARG A 198 -27.30 11.49 4.12
C ARG A 198 -26.33 11.91 5.22
N PRO A 199 -26.51 13.10 5.80
CA PRO A 199 -25.61 13.59 6.85
C PRO A 199 -25.81 12.76 8.12
N ILE A 200 -24.71 12.25 8.66
CA ILE A 200 -24.69 11.60 9.97
C ILE A 200 -24.45 12.67 11.03
N GLU A 201 -25.33 12.72 12.03
CA GLU A 201 -25.19 13.63 13.15
C GLU A 201 -24.21 13.03 14.17
N SER A 202 -23.07 13.70 14.37
CA SER A 202 -21.95 13.16 15.14
C SER A 202 -22.17 13.02 16.65
N ASP A 203 -23.25 13.62 17.18
CA ASP A 203 -23.68 13.52 18.58
C ASP A 203 -24.75 12.45 18.83
N LYS A 204 -25.40 11.94 17.78
CA LYS A 204 -26.42 10.90 17.91
C LYS A 204 -25.81 9.49 18.07
N PRO A 205 -26.45 8.63 18.88
CA PRO A 205 -26.03 7.25 18.99
C PRO A 205 -26.04 6.51 17.65
N PHE A 206 -25.04 5.66 17.41
CA PHE A 206 -24.97 4.79 16.23
C PHE A 206 -26.22 3.92 16.06
N SER A 207 -26.83 3.48 17.17
CA SER A 207 -28.08 2.71 17.18
C SER A 207 -29.24 3.45 16.50
N ASP A 208 -29.29 4.77 16.60
CA ASP A 208 -30.39 5.58 16.05
C ASP A 208 -30.32 5.67 14.52
N PHE A 209 -29.13 5.40 13.95
CA PHE A 209 -28.91 5.28 12.51
C PHE A 209 -29.12 3.85 11.99
N GLY A 210 -29.41 2.89 12.87
CA GLY A 210 -29.60 1.48 12.50
C GLY A 210 -28.33 0.64 12.56
N VAL A 211 -27.26 1.12 13.21
CA VAL A 211 -26.07 0.30 13.47
C VAL A 211 -26.42 -0.77 14.51
N ASP A 212 -26.52 -2.02 14.06
CA ASP A 212 -26.76 -3.19 14.89
C ASP A 212 -25.47 -4.01 15.14
N SER A 213 -25.63 -5.20 15.73
CA SER A 213 -24.53 -6.12 16.06
C SER A 213 -23.70 -6.60 14.88
N ILE A 214 -24.25 -6.58 13.66
CA ILE A 214 -23.56 -7.02 12.45
C ILE A 214 -22.92 -5.80 11.77
N ILE A 215 -23.69 -4.73 11.60
CA ILE A 215 -23.23 -3.49 10.96
C ILE A 215 -22.12 -2.83 11.77
N GLY A 216 -22.19 -2.90 13.10
CA GLY A 216 -21.17 -2.33 13.97
C GLY A 216 -19.79 -2.99 13.84
N ILE A 217 -19.75 -4.27 13.43
CA ILE A 217 -18.49 -4.96 13.14
C ILE A 217 -17.89 -4.42 11.83
N ASP A 218 -18.71 -4.24 10.80
CA ASP A 218 -18.26 -3.69 9.51
C ASP A 218 -17.74 -2.25 9.65
N VAL A 219 -18.46 -1.41 10.39
CA VAL A 219 -18.02 -0.05 10.71
C VAL A 219 -16.65 -0.04 11.40
N ILE A 220 -16.45 -0.90 12.41
CA ILE A 220 -15.16 -0.97 13.11
C ILE A 220 -14.04 -1.49 12.20
N ASN A 221 -14.31 -2.48 11.35
CA ASN A 221 -13.33 -2.99 10.40
C ASN A 221 -12.92 -1.92 9.39
N LYS A 222 -13.88 -1.18 8.83
CA LYS A 222 -13.62 -0.04 7.94
C LYS A 222 -12.81 1.06 8.61
N ILE A 223 -13.10 1.38 9.88
CA ILE A 223 -12.33 2.36 10.68
C ILE A 223 -10.90 1.86 10.90
N ASN A 224 -10.73 0.58 11.24
CA ASN A 224 -9.41 -0.03 11.41
C ASN A 224 -8.58 0.04 10.12
N ASP A 225 -9.20 -0.27 8.98
CA ASP A 225 -8.57 -0.20 7.66
C ASP A 225 -8.22 1.23 7.24
N ALA A 226 -9.11 2.19 7.51
CA ALA A 226 -8.92 3.59 7.16
C ALA A 226 -7.74 4.22 7.91
N PHE A 227 -7.58 3.91 9.20
CA PHE A 227 -6.52 4.50 10.03
C PHE A 227 -5.31 3.60 10.27
N GLY A 228 -5.33 2.33 9.84
CA GLY A 228 -4.27 1.36 10.15
C GLY A 228 -4.15 1.05 11.64
N ILE A 229 -5.29 0.99 12.34
CA ILE A 229 -5.39 0.77 13.79
C ILE A 229 -6.14 -0.54 14.09
N VAL A 230 -6.19 -0.93 15.37
CA VAL A 230 -6.90 -2.13 15.82
C VAL A 230 -7.82 -1.77 16.99
N LEU A 231 -9.08 -1.50 16.67
CA LEU A 231 -10.17 -1.32 17.63
C LEU A 231 -10.90 -2.64 17.83
N LYS A 232 -11.23 -2.95 19.08
CA LYS A 232 -12.15 -4.05 19.38
C LYS A 232 -13.55 -3.68 18.91
N THR A 233 -14.29 -4.64 18.35
CA THR A 233 -15.66 -4.43 17.85
C THR A 233 -16.62 -3.91 18.93
N ILE A 234 -16.34 -4.19 20.21
CA ILE A 234 -17.12 -3.65 21.33
C ILE A 234 -16.99 -2.12 21.50
N ALA A 235 -15.94 -1.51 20.95
CA ALA A 235 -15.68 -0.07 21.08
C ALA A 235 -16.81 0.77 20.49
N ILE A 236 -17.54 0.27 19.50
CA ILE A 236 -18.69 0.98 18.93
C ILE A 236 -19.87 1.11 19.92
N TYR A 237 -19.93 0.26 20.95
CA TYR A 237 -20.92 0.33 22.02
C TYR A 237 -20.43 1.15 23.21
N ASP A 238 -19.16 0.98 23.59
CA ASP A 238 -18.53 1.75 24.66
C ASP A 238 -18.46 3.24 24.30
N TYR A 239 -18.26 3.54 23.01
CA TYR A 239 -18.20 4.87 22.44
C TYR A 239 -19.31 5.05 21.41
N SER A 240 -20.53 5.15 21.90
CA SER A 240 -21.77 5.01 21.12
C SER A 240 -22.07 6.09 20.07
N ASN A 241 -21.20 7.07 19.82
CA ASN A 241 -21.37 8.07 18.75
C ASN A 241 -20.02 8.51 18.16
N VAL A 242 -20.06 9.21 17.02
CA VAL A 242 -18.88 9.65 16.25
C VAL A 242 -17.93 10.46 17.13
N LYS A 243 -18.44 11.42 17.92
CA LYS A 243 -17.61 12.27 18.79
C LYS A 243 -16.82 11.44 19.80
N ARG A 244 -17.49 10.56 20.55
CA ARG A 244 -16.84 9.75 21.58
C ARG A 244 -15.86 8.75 21.00
N LEU A 245 -16.20 8.15 19.86
CA LEU A 245 -15.33 7.21 19.17
C LEU A 245 -14.09 7.93 18.60
N SER A 246 -14.27 9.14 18.04
CA SER A 246 -13.16 9.96 17.55
C SER A 246 -12.18 10.34 18.66
N GLU A 247 -12.70 10.72 19.84
CA GLU A 247 -11.89 11.08 21.00
C GLU A 247 -11.08 9.89 21.49
N TYR A 248 -11.70 8.71 21.59
CA TYR A 248 -11.02 7.47 21.94
C TYR A 248 -9.92 7.11 20.93
N ILE A 249 -10.21 7.20 19.63
CA ILE A 249 -9.26 6.89 18.55
C ILE A 249 -8.07 7.85 18.59
N ILE A 250 -8.32 9.15 18.77
CA ILE A 250 -7.25 10.16 18.86
C ILE A 250 -6.40 9.94 20.11
N GLU A 251 -7.00 9.62 21.25
CA GLU A 251 -6.26 9.38 22.50
C GLU A 251 -5.37 8.13 22.39
N ALA A 252 -5.90 7.04 21.81
CA ALA A 252 -5.19 5.78 21.71
C ALA A 252 -4.17 5.70 20.55
N HIS A 253 -4.39 6.45 19.46
CA HIS A 253 -3.64 6.26 18.20
C HIS A 253 -3.16 7.56 17.53
N LYS A 254 -3.03 8.66 18.29
CA LYS A 254 -2.64 10.00 17.80
C LYS A 254 -1.50 10.02 16.77
N GLU A 255 -0.42 9.29 17.03
CA GLU A 255 0.78 9.30 16.17
C GLU A 255 0.53 8.61 14.81
N LYS A 256 -0.23 7.52 14.78
CA LYS A 256 -0.60 6.83 13.54
C LYS A 256 -1.55 7.70 12.71
N ILE A 257 -2.55 8.30 13.34
CA ILE A 257 -3.52 9.18 12.67
C ILE A 257 -2.83 10.42 12.09
N ALA A 258 -1.91 11.03 12.84
CA ALA A 258 -1.13 12.16 12.34
C ALA A 258 -0.30 11.79 11.10
N ARG A 259 0.26 10.58 11.05
CA ARG A 259 0.98 10.09 9.85
C ARG A 259 0.04 9.85 8.67
N VAL A 260 -1.16 9.30 8.90
CA VAL A 260 -2.18 9.11 7.84
C VAL A 260 -2.64 10.47 7.28
N LEU A 261 -2.93 11.44 8.15
CA LEU A 261 -3.32 12.79 7.73
C LEU A 261 -2.22 13.52 6.94
N ILE A 262 -0.95 13.35 7.33
CA ILE A 262 0.18 13.89 6.57
C ILE A 262 0.30 13.18 5.21
N ALA A 263 0.08 11.86 5.16
CA ALA A 263 0.14 11.11 3.90
C ALA A 263 -0.97 11.53 2.92
N GLU A 264 -2.21 11.69 3.39
CA GLU A 264 -3.31 12.15 2.53
C GLU A 264 -3.15 13.62 2.08
N THR A 265 -2.61 14.50 2.93
CA THR A 265 -2.37 15.91 2.56
C THR A 265 -1.16 16.10 1.63
N VAL A 266 -0.31 15.08 1.48
CA VAL A 266 0.80 15.04 0.53
C VAL A 266 0.35 14.42 -0.81
N ASP A 267 -0.61 13.49 -0.80
CA ASP A 267 -1.22 12.91 -2.01
C ASP A 267 -1.92 13.98 -2.86
N ASP A 268 -2.63 14.91 -2.22
CA ASP A 268 -3.30 16.07 -2.85
C ASP A 268 -2.33 17.13 -3.43
N ARG A 269 -1.00 16.96 -3.27
CA ARG A 269 0.05 17.89 -3.75
C ARG A 269 0.93 17.30 -4.85
N LEU A 270 0.67 16.08 -5.31
CA LEU A 270 1.35 15.53 -6.48
C LEU A 270 0.96 16.36 -7.71
N PRO A 271 1.92 16.98 -8.43
CA PRO A 271 1.61 17.63 -9.69
C PRO A 271 1.10 16.59 -10.69
N PRO A 272 0.22 16.98 -11.64
CA PRO A 272 -0.26 16.06 -12.67
C PRO A 272 0.93 15.46 -13.42
N VAL A 273 0.84 14.15 -13.65
CA VAL A 273 1.82 13.32 -14.35
C VAL A 273 2.29 14.01 -15.63
N ALA A 274 3.59 14.26 -15.75
CA ALA A 274 4.17 14.73 -17.00
C ALA A 274 4.13 13.57 -18.02
N GLU A 275 3.26 13.69 -19.01
CA GLU A 275 3.37 12.94 -20.26
C GLU A 275 4.72 13.28 -20.90
N GLY A 276 5.60 12.29 -21.07
CA GLY A 276 6.88 12.54 -21.70
C GLY A 276 7.88 11.38 -21.64
N ALA A 277 7.62 10.33 -22.43
CA ALA A 277 8.57 9.63 -23.28
C ALA A 277 7.85 8.42 -23.90
N ASP A 278 7.82 8.35 -25.24
CA ASP A 278 7.17 7.28 -26.00
C ASP A 278 7.61 5.89 -25.51
N PRO A 279 6.69 5.04 -25.01
CA PRO A 279 7.00 3.69 -24.62
C PRO A 279 7.11 2.74 -25.81
N ASP A 280 7.83 1.65 -25.60
CA ASP A 280 7.98 0.53 -26.52
C ASP A 280 6.60 -0.16 -26.73
N PRO A 281 6.10 -0.32 -27.98
CA PRO A 281 4.73 -0.73 -28.27
C PRO A 281 4.32 -2.10 -27.70
N SER A 282 5.26 -3.00 -27.38
CA SER A 282 4.89 -4.34 -26.88
C SER A 282 4.49 -4.38 -25.39
N ALA A 283 4.95 -3.42 -24.57
CA ALA A 283 4.57 -3.32 -23.16
C ALA A 283 3.24 -2.58 -22.97
N GLU A 284 2.92 -1.66 -23.89
CA GLU A 284 1.64 -0.96 -23.93
C GLU A 284 0.47 -1.93 -24.18
N ASP A 285 0.68 -2.98 -24.99
CA ASP A 285 -0.35 -3.97 -25.30
C ASP A 285 -0.75 -4.84 -24.09
N MET A 286 0.21 -5.42 -23.36
CA MET A 286 -0.11 -6.36 -22.27
C MET A 286 -0.75 -5.65 -21.06
N MET A 287 -0.22 -4.50 -20.64
CA MET A 287 -0.81 -3.75 -19.54
C MET A 287 -2.18 -3.18 -19.90
N THR A 288 -2.39 -2.79 -21.16
CA THR A 288 -3.71 -2.38 -21.65
C THR A 288 -4.69 -3.54 -21.64
N LEU A 289 -4.26 -4.72 -22.13
CA LEU A 289 -5.06 -5.94 -22.16
C LEU A 289 -5.44 -6.40 -20.74
N LEU A 290 -4.49 -6.40 -19.80
CA LEU A 290 -4.74 -6.73 -18.40
C LEU A 290 -5.67 -5.71 -17.72
N ASN A 291 -5.54 -4.42 -18.04
CA ASN A 291 -6.45 -3.39 -17.55
C ASN A 291 -7.88 -3.58 -18.10
N ARG A 292 -8.03 -3.89 -19.38
CA ARG A 292 -9.33 -4.16 -20.01
C ARG A 292 -9.97 -5.42 -19.43
N LEU A 293 -9.19 -6.49 -19.25
CA LEU A 293 -9.63 -7.71 -18.54
C LEU A 293 -10.08 -7.40 -17.10
N ALA A 294 -9.29 -6.61 -16.36
CA ALA A 294 -9.60 -6.21 -15.00
C ALA A 294 -10.91 -5.42 -14.88
N ARG A 295 -11.20 -4.58 -15.88
CA ARG A 295 -12.44 -3.79 -15.96
C ARG A 295 -13.61 -4.56 -16.59
N LYS A 296 -13.40 -5.82 -16.98
CA LYS A 296 -14.35 -6.65 -17.73
C LYS A 296 -14.79 -6.02 -19.05
N GLU A 297 -13.93 -5.20 -19.65
CA GLU A 297 -14.15 -4.60 -20.97
C GLU A 297 -13.93 -5.63 -22.08
N ILE A 298 -13.14 -6.68 -21.81
CA ILE A 298 -12.92 -7.84 -22.69
C ILE A 298 -12.97 -9.15 -21.91
N SER A 299 -13.33 -10.24 -22.60
CA SER A 299 -13.25 -11.59 -22.07
C SER A 299 -11.82 -12.15 -22.13
N LEU A 300 -11.56 -13.23 -21.38
CA LEU A 300 -10.30 -13.97 -21.47
C LEU A 300 -10.06 -14.50 -22.90
N GLU A 301 -11.10 -14.94 -23.59
CA GLU A 301 -11.01 -15.44 -24.96
C GLU A 301 -10.69 -14.32 -25.96
N GLU A 302 -11.26 -13.14 -25.77
CA GLU A 302 -10.95 -11.94 -26.57
C GLU A 302 -9.52 -11.48 -26.34
N ALA A 303 -9.07 -11.48 -25.07
CA ALA A 303 -7.71 -11.17 -24.70
C ALA A 303 -6.69 -12.17 -25.30
N TYR A 304 -7.00 -13.47 -25.32
CA TYR A 304 -6.19 -14.47 -25.99
C TYR A 304 -6.12 -14.26 -27.52
N GLY A 305 -7.24 -13.87 -28.14
CA GLY A 305 -7.30 -13.60 -29.57
C GLY A 305 -6.49 -12.36 -30.00
N GLU A 306 -6.41 -11.34 -29.15
CA GLU A 306 -5.59 -10.13 -29.38
C GLU A 306 -4.08 -10.38 -29.23
N LEU A 307 -3.67 -11.43 -28.53
CA LEU A 307 -2.26 -11.76 -28.29
C LEU A 307 -1.59 -12.60 -29.40
N GLU A 308 -2.28 -12.87 -30.52
CA GLU A 308 -1.81 -13.72 -31.64
C GLU A 308 -1.09 -15.01 -31.19
N LEU A 309 -1.62 -15.70 -30.17
CA LEU A 309 -1.15 -17.01 -29.71
C LEU A 309 -1.88 -18.18 -30.41
#